data_AF-E1F5Z5-F1
#
_entry.id   AF-E1F5Z5-F1
#
_cell.length_a   1.000
_cell.length_b   1.000
_cell.length_c   1.000
_cell.angle_alpha   90.00
_cell.angle_beta   90.00
_cell.angle_gamma   90.00
#
_symmetry.space_group_name_H-M   'P 1'
#
loop_
_entity.id
_entity.type
_entity.pdbx_description
1 polymer ?
#
loop_
_entity_poly.entity_id
_entity_poly.type
_entity_poly.pdbx_seq_one_letter_code
_entity_poly.pdbx_strand_id
1 'polypeptide(L)'
;MNGVSFTVSAADLSSTLLSHQLRTNSKLVLSRGRRHRTEFWKDDYHCANWAGCPFRLSIRHYKKRPDVYEVTILQPHIHIATLLPTKKRTLSELGKIITAYMDANISEIQECLRKEVQKALETTDLLTTMMLESFPSTKVAIEDIDIESVLPSKLLIAKRKNYAQNITKDLYEQ
;
A
#
# COMPACT_ATOMS: atom_id res chain seq x y z
N MET A 1 -2.39 -22.90 -8.77
CA MET A 1 -1.89 -22.56 -7.42
C MET A 1 -2.96 -21.78 -6.71
N ASN A 2 -3.44 -22.29 -5.57
CA ASN A 2 -4.43 -21.59 -4.75
C ASN A 2 -3.66 -20.57 -3.90
N GLY A 3 -4.01 -19.28 -4.02
CA GLY A 3 -3.42 -18.24 -3.16
C GLY A 3 -3.83 -18.42 -1.71
N VAL A 4 -3.12 -17.79 -0.78
CA VAL A 4 -3.50 -17.78 0.65
C VAL A 4 -4.45 -16.64 0.92
N SER A 5 -5.55 -16.91 1.62
CA SER A 5 -6.58 -15.92 1.96
C SER A 5 -6.75 -15.78 3.46
N PHE A 6 -6.98 -14.56 3.92
CA PHE A 6 -7.28 -14.23 5.31
C PHE A 6 -8.10 -12.95 5.37
N THR A 7 -8.64 -12.63 6.54
CA THR A 7 -9.46 -11.44 6.75
C THR A 7 -8.73 -10.37 7.55
N VAL A 8 -8.96 -9.11 7.19
CA VAL A 8 -8.44 -7.94 7.90
C VAL A 8 -9.60 -6.99 8.19
N SER A 9 -9.58 -6.35 9.36
CA SER A 9 -10.58 -5.32 9.68
C SER A 9 -10.47 -4.14 8.72
N ALA A 10 -11.57 -3.44 8.50
CA ALA A 10 -11.57 -2.23 7.67
C ALA A 10 -10.66 -1.13 8.23
N ALA A 11 -10.58 -1.02 9.55
CA ALA A 11 -9.75 -0.04 10.23
C ALA A 11 -8.24 -0.31 10.08
N ASP A 12 -7.86 -1.59 9.96
CA ASP A 12 -6.46 -2.01 9.93
C ASP A 12 -5.91 -2.23 8.51
N LEU A 13 -6.76 -2.15 7.48
CA LEU A 13 -6.33 -2.45 6.11
C LEU A 13 -5.18 -1.54 5.65
N SER A 14 -5.28 -0.23 5.92
CA SER A 14 -4.27 0.75 5.51
C SER A 14 -2.92 0.49 6.20
N SER A 15 -2.92 0.30 7.53
CA SER A 15 -1.71 -0.01 8.29
C SER A 15 -1.11 -1.35 7.89
N THR A 16 -1.94 -2.37 7.62
CA THR A 16 -1.50 -3.68 7.14
C THR A 16 -0.79 -3.58 5.78
N LEU A 17 -1.38 -2.84 4.83
CA LEU A 17 -0.78 -2.62 3.51
C LEU A 17 0.49 -1.76 3.56
N LEU A 18 0.53 -0.78 4.46
CA LEU A 18 1.71 0.07 4.66
C LEU A 18 2.84 -0.72 5.32
N SER A 19 2.55 -1.50 6.36
CA SER A 19 3.53 -2.34 7.06
C SER A 19 4.19 -3.33 6.08
N HIS A 20 3.39 -3.98 5.23
CA HIS A 20 3.90 -4.88 4.20
C HIS A 20 4.83 -4.18 3.19
N GLN A 21 4.41 -3.02 2.69
CA GLN A 21 5.20 -2.22 1.73
C GLN A 21 6.51 -1.75 2.35
N LEU A 22 6.47 -1.35 3.61
CA LEU A 22 7.64 -1.01 4.40
C LEU A 22 8.57 -2.22 4.48
N ARG A 23 8.15 -3.32 5.11
CA ARG A 23 9.04 -4.48 5.37
C ARG A 23 9.63 -5.08 4.11
N THR A 24 8.86 -5.16 3.03
CA THR A 24 9.32 -5.75 1.75
C THR A 24 9.94 -4.74 0.79
N ASN A 25 10.14 -3.49 1.23
CA ASN A 25 10.57 -2.37 0.40
C ASN A 25 9.82 -2.32 -0.95
N SER A 26 8.53 -2.58 -0.92
CA SER A 26 7.71 -2.77 -2.11
C SER A 26 6.68 -1.66 -2.26
N LYS A 27 6.26 -1.41 -3.49
CA LYS A 27 5.18 -0.48 -3.80
C LYS A 27 4.03 -1.23 -4.41
N LEU A 28 2.88 -1.21 -3.74
CA LEU A 28 1.65 -1.82 -4.24
C LEU A 28 0.90 -0.83 -5.13
N VAL A 29 0.61 -1.22 -6.37
CA VAL A 29 -0.21 -0.44 -7.30
C VAL A 29 -1.35 -1.30 -7.83
N LEU A 30 -2.50 -0.68 -8.04
CA LEU A 30 -3.63 -1.33 -8.70
C LEU A 30 -3.22 -1.82 -10.09
N SER A 31 -3.38 -3.11 -10.35
CA SER A 31 -3.11 -3.74 -11.65
C SER A 31 -4.08 -3.28 -12.71
N ARG A 32 -5.33 -3.01 -12.32
CA ARG A 32 -6.43 -2.49 -13.14
C ARG A 32 -7.37 -1.68 -12.24
N GLY A 33 -8.36 -1.01 -12.83
CA GLY A 33 -9.43 -0.37 -12.08
C GLY A 33 -10.21 -1.37 -11.20
N ARG A 34 -10.90 -0.82 -10.19
CA ARG A 34 -11.77 -1.55 -9.28
C ARG A 34 -12.83 -2.33 -10.06
N ARG A 35 -13.00 -3.63 -9.74
CA ARG A 35 -14.03 -4.45 -10.36
C ARG A 35 -15.24 -4.51 -9.45
N HIS A 36 -16.41 -4.15 -9.98
CA HIS A 36 -17.67 -4.22 -9.25
C HIS A 36 -18.39 -5.53 -9.58
N ARG A 37 -18.76 -6.28 -8.55
CA ARG A 37 -19.65 -7.44 -8.63
C ARG A 37 -20.91 -7.17 -7.81
N THR A 38 -21.91 -8.02 -7.98
CA THR A 38 -23.18 -7.92 -7.26
C THR A 38 -22.96 -7.88 -5.75
N GLU A 39 -22.08 -8.73 -5.22
CA GLU A 39 -21.90 -8.92 -3.78
C GLU A 39 -20.65 -8.25 -3.19
N PHE A 40 -19.67 -7.92 -4.02
CA PHE A 40 -18.40 -7.36 -3.57
C PHE A 40 -17.76 -6.43 -4.59
N TRP A 41 -16.83 -5.61 -4.13
CA TRP A 41 -15.86 -4.93 -4.99
C TRP A 41 -14.49 -5.58 -4.84
N LYS A 42 -13.70 -5.56 -5.91
CA LYS A 42 -12.41 -6.24 -5.95
C LYS A 42 -11.33 -5.32 -6.48
N ASP A 43 -10.26 -5.19 -5.70
CA ASP A 43 -9.05 -4.45 -6.03
C ASP A 43 -7.88 -5.44 -6.16
N ASP A 44 -7.23 -5.47 -7.32
CA ASP A 44 -6.09 -6.36 -7.59
C ASP A 44 -4.80 -5.53 -7.63
N TYR A 45 -3.84 -5.80 -6.75
CA TYR A 45 -2.58 -5.09 -6.62
C TYR A 45 -1.39 -5.89 -7.15
N HIS A 46 -0.31 -5.19 -7.51
CA HIS A 46 0.98 -5.75 -7.87
C HIS A 46 2.14 -4.88 -7.37
N CYS A 47 3.31 -5.49 -7.29
CA CYS A 47 4.56 -4.79 -6.98
C CYS A 47 5.03 -3.95 -8.18
N ALA A 48 5.27 -2.66 -7.98
CA ALA A 48 5.55 -1.71 -9.06
C ALA A 48 6.96 -1.11 -9.06
N ASN A 49 7.77 -1.34 -8.02
CA ASN A 49 9.14 -0.81 -7.90
C ASN A 49 10.24 -1.86 -8.16
N TRP A 50 9.88 -3.15 -8.25
CA TRP A 50 10.79 -4.26 -8.56
C TRP A 50 10.44 -4.88 -9.92
N ALA A 51 11.35 -4.75 -10.88
CA ALA A 51 11.15 -5.30 -12.22
C ALA A 51 11.03 -6.83 -12.17
N GLY A 52 10.02 -7.37 -12.85
CA GLY A 52 9.79 -8.82 -12.90
C GLY A 52 9.26 -9.45 -11.61
N CYS A 53 8.98 -8.65 -10.55
CA CYS A 53 8.40 -9.20 -9.33
C CYS A 53 7.01 -9.80 -9.62
N PRO A 54 6.77 -11.09 -9.33
CA PRO A 54 5.51 -11.75 -9.66
C PRO A 54 4.41 -11.44 -8.63
N PHE A 55 4.67 -10.64 -7.60
CA PHE A 55 3.72 -10.42 -6.52
C PHE A 55 2.34 -9.96 -7.01
N ARG A 56 1.30 -10.65 -6.54
CA ARG A 56 -0.10 -10.32 -6.81
C ARG A 56 -0.91 -10.46 -5.53
N LEU A 57 -1.65 -9.40 -5.21
CA LEU A 57 -2.53 -9.33 -4.07
C LEU A 57 -3.95 -9.01 -4.55
N SER A 58 -4.94 -9.62 -3.93
CA SER A 58 -6.34 -9.41 -4.24
C SER A 58 -7.09 -9.03 -2.98
N ILE A 59 -7.86 -7.96 -3.02
CA ILE A 59 -8.65 -7.49 -1.87
C ILE A 59 -10.11 -7.43 -2.29
N ARG A 60 -10.98 -8.15 -1.57
CA ARG A 60 -12.42 -8.11 -1.75
C ARG A 60 -13.09 -7.38 -0.59
N HIS A 61 -13.95 -6.45 -0.96
CA HIS A 61 -14.83 -5.71 -0.06
C HIS A 61 -16.26 -6.21 -0.24
N TYR A 62 -16.78 -6.98 0.73
CA TYR A 62 -18.14 -7.53 0.65
C TYR A 62 -19.16 -6.50 1.08
N LYS A 63 -20.17 -6.23 0.25
CA LYS A 63 -21.21 -5.23 0.54
C LYS A 63 -22.00 -5.54 1.82
N LYS A 64 -22.16 -6.83 2.14
CA LYS A 64 -22.87 -7.31 3.34
C LYS A 64 -21.99 -7.35 4.61
N ARG A 65 -20.67 -7.16 4.48
CA ARG A 65 -19.71 -7.21 5.59
C ARG A 65 -18.69 -6.06 5.42
N PRO A 66 -19.13 -4.80 5.57
CA PRO A 66 -18.29 -3.63 5.28
C PRO A 66 -17.08 -3.51 6.21
N ASP A 67 -17.16 -4.10 7.41
CA ASP A 67 -16.13 -3.98 8.43
C ASP A 67 -14.94 -4.94 8.22
N VAL A 68 -15.02 -5.82 7.22
CA VAL A 68 -14.01 -6.85 6.96
C VAL A 68 -13.67 -6.92 5.48
N TYR A 69 -12.37 -6.92 5.21
CA TYR A 69 -11.82 -7.19 3.88
C TYR A 69 -11.28 -8.63 3.82
N GLU A 70 -11.57 -9.33 2.73
CA GLU A 70 -10.89 -10.59 2.40
C GLU A 70 -9.67 -10.26 1.55
N VAL A 71 -8.51 -10.67 2.04
CA VAL A 71 -7.21 -10.41 1.42
C VAL A 71 -6.64 -11.74 0.95
N THR A 72 -6.26 -11.83 -0.32
CA THR A 72 -5.68 -13.03 -0.93
C THR A 72 -4.33 -12.72 -1.57
N ILE A 73 -3.26 -13.38 -1.10
CA ILE A 73 -1.95 -13.35 -1.74
C ILE A 73 -1.94 -14.42 -2.82
N LEU A 74 -1.98 -13.99 -4.08
CA LEU A 74 -2.04 -14.87 -5.25
C LEU A 74 -0.64 -15.36 -5.66
N GLN A 75 0.37 -14.50 -5.52
CA GLN A 75 1.78 -14.78 -5.83
C GLN A 75 2.68 -13.99 -4.88
N PRO A 76 3.79 -14.57 -4.39
CA PRO A 76 4.69 -13.92 -3.44
C PRO A 76 5.64 -12.91 -4.10
N HIS A 77 6.31 -12.09 -3.29
CA HIS A 77 7.37 -11.20 -3.76
C HIS A 77 8.63 -11.99 -4.08
N ILE A 78 9.17 -11.87 -5.30
CA ILE A 78 10.51 -12.42 -5.63
C ILE A 78 11.41 -11.27 -6.03
N HIS A 79 12.26 -10.84 -5.11
CA HIS A 79 13.31 -9.83 -5.32
C HIS A 79 14.33 -9.85 -4.16
N ILE A 80 15.55 -9.39 -4.42
CA ILE A 80 16.66 -9.39 -3.44
C ILE A 80 17.24 -7.99 -3.32
N ALA A 81 17.70 -7.61 -2.12
CA ALA A 81 18.13 -6.26 -1.76
C ALA A 81 19.25 -5.68 -2.67
N THR A 82 19.98 -6.55 -3.37
CA THR A 82 21.05 -6.15 -4.31
C THR A 82 20.54 -5.57 -5.62
N LEU A 83 19.25 -5.75 -5.97
CA LEU A 83 18.64 -5.06 -7.10
C LEU A 83 18.12 -3.71 -6.59
N LEU A 84 18.64 -2.60 -7.12
CA LEU A 84 18.13 -1.29 -6.74
C LEU A 84 16.68 -1.16 -7.19
N PRO A 85 15.74 -0.71 -6.32
CA PRO A 85 14.38 -0.42 -6.75
C PRO A 85 14.45 0.59 -7.90
N THR A 86 13.77 0.25 -9.00
CA THR A 86 13.92 0.94 -10.30
C THR A 86 13.70 2.46 -10.23
N LYS A 87 12.96 2.95 -9.21
CA LYS A 87 12.88 4.35 -8.78
C LYS A 87 12.51 4.38 -7.28
N LYS A 88 13.13 5.24 -6.47
CA LYS A 88 12.65 5.59 -5.11
C LYS A 88 11.31 6.32 -5.26
N ARG A 89 10.19 5.59 -5.14
CA ARG A 89 8.84 6.13 -5.30
C ARG A 89 8.14 6.11 -3.94
N THR A 90 7.35 7.15 -3.65
CA THR A 90 6.45 7.15 -2.49
C THR A 90 5.60 5.88 -2.50
N LEU A 91 5.58 5.19 -1.36
CA LEU A 91 4.70 4.06 -1.10
C LEU A 91 3.25 4.45 -1.35
N SER A 92 2.42 3.53 -1.81
CA SER A 92 1.07 3.89 -2.27
C SER A 92 0.17 4.39 -1.13
N GLU A 93 0.26 3.81 0.07
CA GLU A 93 -0.52 4.26 1.23
C GLU A 93 -0.12 5.67 1.68
N LEU A 94 1.18 6.01 1.68
CA LEU A 94 1.64 7.38 1.95
C LEU A 94 1.10 8.38 0.92
N GLY A 95 0.97 7.96 -0.34
CA GLY A 95 0.34 8.77 -1.38
C GLY A 95 -1.14 9.04 -1.09
N LYS A 96 -1.89 8.05 -0.59
CA LYS A 96 -3.31 8.20 -0.22
C LYS A 96 -3.48 9.11 0.99
N ILE A 97 -2.61 9.02 1.99
CA ILE A 97 -2.61 9.91 3.15
C ILE A 97 -2.45 11.36 2.71
N ILE A 98 -1.48 11.67 1.83
CA ILE A 98 -1.31 13.04 1.30
C ILE A 98 -2.59 13.56 0.63
N THR A 99 -3.27 12.70 -0.15
CA THR A 99 -4.53 13.08 -0.81
C THR A 99 -5.67 13.29 0.19
N ALA A 100 -5.78 12.45 1.22
CA ALA A 100 -6.81 12.59 2.26
C ALA A 100 -6.64 13.87 3.09
N TYR A 101 -5.40 14.33 3.27
CA TYR A 101 -5.06 15.56 4.00
C TYR A 101 -4.73 16.73 3.05
N MET A 102 -5.28 16.75 1.84
CA MET A 102 -4.92 17.77 0.84
C MET A 102 -5.19 19.21 1.29
N ASP A 103 -6.10 19.44 2.24
CA ASP A 103 -6.41 20.78 2.75
C ASP A 103 -5.49 21.21 3.91
N ALA A 104 -4.80 20.27 4.56
CA ALA A 104 -3.85 20.54 5.64
C ALA A 104 -2.56 21.22 5.12
N ASN A 105 -1.83 21.89 6.00
CA ASN A 105 -0.53 22.45 5.63
C ASN A 105 0.54 21.34 5.49
N ILE A 106 1.66 21.65 4.81
CA ILE A 106 2.70 20.63 4.53
C ILE A 106 3.27 20.03 5.82
N SER A 107 3.46 20.84 6.87
CA SER A 107 4.01 20.39 8.14
C SER A 107 3.09 19.39 8.85
N GLU A 108 1.77 19.65 8.86
CA GLU A 108 0.76 18.73 9.37
C GLU A 108 0.74 17.41 8.61
N ILE A 109 0.80 17.46 7.28
CA ILE A 109 0.87 16.26 6.44
C ILE A 109 2.13 15.46 6.77
N GLN A 110 3.29 16.10 6.96
CA GLN A 110 4.52 15.41 7.34
C GLN A 110 4.41 14.73 8.70
N GLU A 111 3.80 15.39 9.68
CA GLU A 111 3.62 14.79 11.00
C GLU A 111 2.63 13.62 10.96
N CYS A 112 1.54 13.74 10.21
CA CYS A 112 0.60 12.65 9.98
C CYS A 112 1.30 11.45 9.32
N LEU A 113 2.08 11.68 8.26
CA LEU A 113 2.85 10.62 7.60
C LEU A 113 3.81 9.94 8.55
N ARG A 114 4.52 10.70 9.41
CA ARG A 114 5.43 10.11 10.42
C ARG A 114 4.68 9.22 11.40
N LYS A 115 3.52 9.67 11.91
CA LYS A 115 2.68 8.89 12.82
C LYS A 115 2.17 7.60 12.17
N GLU A 116 1.72 7.67 10.93
CA GLU A 116 1.23 6.50 10.19
C GLU A 116 2.35 5.50 9.88
N VAL A 117 3.55 5.97 9.52
CA VAL A 117 4.72 5.10 9.34
C VAL A 117 5.11 4.43 10.67
N GLN A 118 5.20 5.19 11.76
CA GLN A 118 5.51 4.65 13.08
C GLN A 118 4.50 3.56 13.48
N LYS A 119 3.20 3.86 13.36
CA LYS A 119 2.12 2.90 13.63
C LYS A 119 2.25 1.64 12.78
N ALA A 120 2.59 1.77 11.49
CA ALA A 120 2.75 0.63 10.60
C ALA A 120 3.99 -0.23 10.93
N LEU A 121 5.07 0.38 11.43
CA LEU A 121 6.25 -0.33 11.91
C LEU A 121 5.97 -1.12 13.21
N GLU A 122 5.13 -0.57 14.09
CA GLU A 122 4.66 -1.22 15.32
C GLU A 122 3.59 -2.29 15.07
N THR A 123 2.88 -2.21 13.95
CA THR A 123 1.84 -3.17 13.58
C THR A 123 2.46 -4.52 13.20
N THR A 124 1.82 -5.61 13.63
CA THR A 124 2.16 -6.95 13.15
C THR A 124 1.87 -7.06 11.66
N ASP A 125 2.91 -7.24 10.84
CA ASP A 125 2.78 -7.39 9.39
C ASP A 125 2.22 -8.77 9.02
N LEU A 126 0.90 -8.88 9.10
CA LEU A 126 0.17 -10.09 8.78
C LEU A 126 0.40 -10.53 7.33
N LEU A 127 0.54 -9.58 6.39
CA LEU A 127 0.74 -9.90 4.97
C LEU A 127 2.09 -10.60 4.74
N THR A 128 3.17 -10.04 5.28
CA THR A 128 4.50 -10.65 5.13
C THR A 128 4.57 -11.99 5.85
N THR A 129 4.00 -12.10 7.06
CA THR A 129 3.93 -13.37 7.79
C THR A 129 3.20 -14.45 6.97
N MET A 130 1.96 -14.17 6.54
CA MET A 130 1.16 -15.12 5.75
C MET A 130 1.84 -15.48 4.42
N MET A 131 2.55 -14.52 3.79
CA MET A 131 3.33 -14.78 2.58
C MET A 131 4.48 -15.75 2.83
N LEU A 132 5.30 -15.52 3.86
CA LEU A 132 6.47 -16.34 4.13
C LEU A 132 6.08 -17.76 4.57
N GLU A 133 5.01 -17.89 5.36
CA GLU A 133 4.48 -19.20 5.76
C GLU A 133 3.91 -19.99 4.57
N SER A 134 3.17 -19.32 3.68
CA SER A 134 2.52 -19.98 2.54
C SER A 134 3.44 -20.21 1.35
N PHE A 135 4.52 -19.43 1.24
CA PHE A 135 5.48 -19.51 0.15
C PHE A 135 6.92 -19.56 0.70
N PRO A 136 7.31 -20.63 1.42
CA PRO A 136 8.56 -20.70 2.17
C PRO A 136 9.83 -20.66 1.31
N SER A 137 9.73 -20.98 0.02
CA SER A 137 10.85 -20.92 -0.93
C SER A 137 11.09 -19.51 -1.51
N THR A 138 10.30 -18.52 -1.08
CA THR A 138 10.35 -17.15 -1.60
C THR A 138 11.63 -16.44 -1.16
N LYS A 139 12.29 -15.75 -2.08
CA LYS A 139 13.39 -14.83 -1.78
C LYS A 139 12.88 -13.39 -1.86
N VAL A 140 12.73 -12.76 -0.70
CA VAL A 140 12.29 -11.37 -0.56
C VAL A 140 13.27 -10.62 0.33
N ALA A 141 13.64 -9.40 -0.07
CA ALA A 141 14.39 -8.51 0.80
C ALA A 141 13.49 -8.03 1.95
N ILE A 142 13.97 -8.17 3.19
CA ILE A 142 13.36 -7.57 4.37
C ILE A 142 14.37 -6.57 4.92
N GLU A 143 13.96 -5.30 5.01
CA GLU A 143 14.84 -4.20 5.41
C GLU A 143 14.43 -3.64 6.77
N ASP A 144 15.42 -3.25 7.58
CA ASP A 144 15.22 -2.34 8.70
C ASP A 144 15.07 -0.93 8.16
N ILE A 145 14.01 -0.25 8.59
CA ILE A 145 13.59 1.01 7.98
C ILE A 145 13.82 2.16 8.95
N ASP A 146 14.63 3.11 8.50
CA ASP A 146 14.61 4.46 9.06
C ASP A 146 13.40 5.23 8.52
N ILE A 147 12.56 5.75 9.41
CA ILE A 147 11.34 6.49 9.08
C ILE A 147 11.65 7.67 8.16
N GLU A 148 12.70 8.43 8.48
CA GLU A 148 13.06 9.63 7.72
C GLU A 148 13.50 9.28 6.29
N SER A 149 13.99 8.06 6.08
CA SER A 149 14.42 7.57 4.76
C SER A 149 13.25 7.27 3.80
N VAL A 150 12.04 7.05 4.34
CA VAL A 150 10.82 6.67 3.61
C VAL A 150 9.86 7.84 3.42
N LEU A 151 9.91 8.85 4.30
CA LEU A 151 9.03 10.00 4.20
C LEU A 151 9.20 10.73 2.85
N PRO A 152 8.10 11.11 2.18
CA PRO A 152 8.16 11.91 0.96
C PRO A 152 8.68 13.31 1.26
N SER A 153 9.45 13.87 0.32
CA SER A 153 9.96 15.24 0.45
C SER A 153 8.83 16.27 0.43
N LYS A 154 9.07 17.44 1.04
CA LYS A 154 8.12 18.57 1.03
C LYS A 154 7.65 18.94 -0.39
N LEU A 155 8.58 18.93 -1.36
CA LEU A 155 8.28 19.19 -2.77
C LEU A 155 7.29 18.16 -3.34
N LEU A 156 7.46 16.88 -3.00
CA LEU A 156 6.59 15.80 -3.48
C LEU A 156 5.20 15.85 -2.84
N ILE A 157 5.14 16.20 -1.55
CA ILE A 157 3.88 16.46 -0.83
C ILE A 157 3.13 17.62 -1.52
N ALA A 158 3.79 18.75 -1.75
CA ALA A 158 3.19 19.92 -2.40
C ALA A 158 2.64 19.58 -3.80
N LYS A 159 3.41 18.86 -4.63
CA LYS A 159 2.97 18.43 -5.97
C LYS A 159 1.72 17.55 -5.90
N ARG A 160 1.67 16.58 -4.98
CA ARG A 160 0.51 15.69 -4.81
C ARG A 160 -0.71 16.42 -4.28
N LYS A 161 -0.53 17.31 -3.30
CA LYS A 161 -1.58 18.18 -2.76
C LYS A 161 -2.23 19.00 -3.87
N ASN A 162 -1.43 19.75 -4.64
CA ASN A 162 -1.95 20.59 -5.73
C ASN A 162 -2.71 19.77 -6.79
N TYR A 163 -2.19 18.59 -7.14
CA TYR A 163 -2.87 17.69 -8.08
C TYR A 163 -4.24 17.23 -7.56
N ALA A 164 -4.32 16.84 -6.28
CA ALA A 164 -5.58 16.41 -5.66
C ALA A 164 -6.62 17.55 -5.58
N GLN A 165 -6.17 18.76 -5.24
CA GLN A 165 -7.03 19.95 -5.17
C GLN A 165 -7.58 20.31 -6.55
N ASN A 166 -6.76 20.24 -7.61
CA ASN A 166 -7.20 20.51 -8.98
C ASN A 166 -8.25 19.51 -9.47
N ILE A 167 -8.05 18.20 -9.26
CA ILE A 167 -9.07 17.19 -9.62
C ILE A 167 -10.39 17.47 -8.89
N THR A 168 -10.30 17.82 -7.61
CA THR A 168 -11.49 18.08 -6.80
C THR A 168 -12.26 19.29 -7.33
N LYS A 169 -11.55 20.36 -7.68
CA LYS A 169 -12.12 21.56 -8.30
C LYS A 169 -12.83 21.22 -9.62
N ASP A 170 -12.18 20.46 -10.50
CA ASP A 170 -12.73 20.05 -11.80
C ASP A 170 -14.01 19.19 -11.66
N LEU A 171 -14.20 18.49 -10.54
CA LEU A 171 -15.39 17.68 -10.26
C LEU A 171 -16.57 18.50 -9.70
N TYR A 172 -16.29 19.64 -9.04
CA TYR A 172 -17.33 20.53 -8.48
C TYR A 172 -17.72 21.66 -9.44
N GLU A 173 -16.92 21.92 -10.47
CA GLU A 173 -17.21 22.90 -11.53
C GLU A 173 -17.92 22.27 -12.76
N GLN A 174 -18.36 21.01 -12.68
CA GLN A 174 -19.20 20.29 -13.65
C GLN A 174 -20.64 20.17 -13.16
#